data_AF-A0A2G6QL10-F1
#
_entry.id   AF-A0A2G6QL10-F1
#
_cell.length_a   1.000
_cell.length_b   1.000
_cell.length_c   1.000
_cell.angle_alpha   90.00
_cell.angle_beta   90.00
_cell.angle_gamma   90.00
#
_symmetry.space_group_name_H-M   'P 1'
#
loop_
_entity.id
_entity.type
_entity.pdbx_description
1 polymer ?
#
loop_
_entity_poly.entity_id
_entity_poly.type
_entity_poly.pdbx_seq_one_letter_code
_entity_poly.pdbx_strand_id
1 'polypeptide(L)' 'MAYKLNGAKFETMEELIMALYPMFADQMSEDEFKAYANENAEQS' A
#
# COMPACT_ATOMS: atom_id res chain seq x y z
N MET A 1 -4.29 -14.74 -0.04
CA MET A 1 -4.39 -13.58 0.86
C MET A 1 -4.14 -12.37 0.00
N ALA A 2 -5.06 -11.44 -0.02
CA ALA A 2 -4.96 -10.23 -0.81
C ALA A 2 -4.92 -9.03 0.14
N TYR A 3 -4.10 -8.05 -0.20
CA TYR A 3 -3.91 -6.85 0.59
C TYR A 3 -4.88 -5.79 0.12
N LYS A 4 -5.62 -5.21 1.07
CA LYS A 4 -6.59 -4.17 0.78
C LYS A 4 -6.24 -2.89 1.54
N LEU A 5 -6.06 -1.79 0.81
CA LEU A 5 -5.81 -0.46 1.38
C LEU A 5 -6.61 0.57 0.58
N ASN A 6 -7.27 1.50 1.27
CA ASN A 6 -8.09 2.56 0.65
C ASN A 6 -9.13 2.06 -0.37
N GLY A 7 -9.70 0.88 -0.12
CA GLY A 7 -10.70 0.27 -1.00
C GLY A 7 -10.12 -0.43 -2.24
N ALA A 8 -8.83 -0.27 -2.53
CA ALA A 8 -8.12 -1.03 -3.55
C ALA A 8 -7.65 -2.38 -2.99
N LYS A 9 -7.69 -3.43 -3.81
CA LYS A 9 -7.30 -4.80 -3.43
C LYS A 9 -6.26 -5.32 -4.42
N PHE A 10 -5.16 -5.84 -3.89
CA PHE A 10 -4.03 -6.36 -4.64
C PHE A 10 -3.65 -7.75 -4.13
N GLU A 11 -3.01 -8.56 -4.97
CA GLU A 11 -2.61 -9.90 -4.55
C GLU A 11 -1.39 -9.86 -3.65
N THR A 12 -0.50 -8.87 -3.86
CA THR A 12 0.71 -8.71 -3.05
C THR A 12 0.85 -7.28 -2.50
N MET A 13 1.64 -7.16 -1.42
CA MET A 13 1.98 -5.86 -0.85
C MET A 13 2.79 -5.00 -1.84
N GLU A 14 3.65 -5.62 -2.64
CA GLU A 14 4.49 -4.93 -3.61
C GLU A 14 3.65 -4.29 -4.74
N GLU A 15 2.64 -5.01 -5.24
CA GLU A 15 1.67 -4.46 -6.20
C GLU A 15 0.88 -3.29 -5.62
N LEU A 16 0.43 -3.42 -4.38
CA LEU A 16 -0.26 -2.36 -3.66
C LEU A 16 0.61 -1.12 -3.54
N ILE A 17 1.89 -1.30 -3.16
CA ILE A 17 2.86 -0.22 -3.06
C ILE A 17 3.08 0.45 -4.41
N MET A 18 3.40 -0.31 -5.46
CA MET A 18 3.65 0.25 -6.79
C MET A 18 2.44 1.01 -7.34
N ALA A 19 1.23 0.52 -7.09
CA ALA A 19 0.00 1.14 -7.58
C ALA A 19 -0.41 2.38 -6.77
N LEU A 20 -0.27 2.36 -5.45
CA LEU A 20 -0.74 3.43 -4.58
C LEU A 20 0.34 4.47 -4.25
N TYR A 21 1.62 4.09 -4.18
CA TYR A 21 2.72 5.00 -3.82
C TYR A 21 2.75 6.29 -4.65
N PRO A 22 2.51 6.29 -5.98
CA PRO A 22 2.44 7.53 -6.74
C PRO A 22 1.44 8.56 -6.22
N MET A 23 0.37 8.13 -5.52
CA MET A 23 -0.61 9.02 -4.89
C MET A 23 -0.14 9.57 -3.53
N PHE A 24 0.81 8.89 -2.89
CA PHE A 24 1.37 9.24 -1.57
C PHE A 24 2.79 9.81 -1.64
N ALA A 25 3.42 9.82 -2.82
CA ALA A 25 4.80 10.25 -3.04
C ALA A 25 5.05 11.72 -2.67
N ASP A 26 4.01 12.57 -2.74
CA ASP A 26 4.08 13.96 -2.29
C ASP A 26 3.96 14.10 -0.75
N GLN A 27 3.48 13.07 -0.06
CA GLN A 27 3.21 13.09 1.38
C GLN A 27 4.30 12.38 2.20
N MET A 28 4.87 11.32 1.65
CA MET A 28 5.85 10.47 2.34
C MET A 28 6.74 9.74 1.33
N SER A 29 7.90 9.29 1.80
CA SER A 29 8.80 8.44 1.03
C SER A 29 8.25 7.03 0.82
N GLU A 30 8.83 6.29 -0.13
CA GLU A 30 8.41 4.92 -0.44
C GLU A 30 8.54 3.98 0.77
N ASP A 31 9.58 4.18 1.58
CA ASP A 31 9.82 3.36 2.78
C ASP A 31 8.80 3.68 3.89
N GLU A 32 8.43 4.95 4.05
CA GLU A 32 7.33 5.34 4.93
C GLU A 32 5.99 4.78 4.43
N PHE A 33 5.76 4.80 3.12
CA PHE A 33 4.55 4.23 2.54
C PHE A 33 4.49 2.72 2.68
N LYS A 34 5.63 2.01 2.55
CA LYS A 34 5.75 0.58 2.82
C LYS A 34 5.35 0.24 4.25
N ALA A 35 5.82 1.00 5.22
CA ALA A 35 5.45 0.82 6.63
C ALA A 35 3.96 1.09 6.83
N TYR A 36 3.46 2.21 6.31
CA TYR A 36 2.04 2.57 6.35
C TYR A 36 1.16 1.47 5.76
N ALA A 37 1.48 0.98 4.56
CA ALA A 37 0.73 -0.07 3.90
C ALA A 37 0.77 -1.38 4.69
N ASN A 38 1.90 -1.77 5.27
CA ASN A 38 1.97 -2.96 6.13
C ASN A 38 1.10 -2.86 7.39
N GLU A 39 1.03 -1.68 8.00
CA GLU A 39 0.25 -1.46 9.22
C GLU A 39 -1.25 -1.28 8.94
N ASN A 40 -1.61 -0.70 7.80
CA ASN A 40 -2.99 -0.29 7.49
C ASN A 40 -3.69 -1.20 6.47
N ALA A 41 -2.96 -2.04 5.72
CA ALA A 41 -3.60 -2.94 4.77
C ALA A 41 -4.31 -4.08 5.50
N GLU A 42 -5.59 -4.23 5.21
CA GLU A 42 -6.37 -5.37 5.66
C GLU A 42 -5.95 -6.62 4.86
N GLN A 43 -5.62 -7.71 5.56
CA GLN A 43 -5.43 -9.02 4.94
C GLN A 43 -6.79 -9.68 4.71
N SER A 44 -7.12 -9.93 3.44
CA SER A 44 -8.41 -10.45 2.96
C SER A 44 -8.28 -11.74 2.16
#